data_AF-A0A2V3UPL6-F1
#
_entry.id   AF-A0A2V3UPL6-F1
#
_cell.length_a   1.000
_cell.length_b   1.000
_cell.length_c   1.000
_cell.angle_alpha   90.00
_cell.angle_beta   90.00
_cell.angle_gamma   90.00
#
_symmetry.space_group_name_H-M   'P 1'
#
loop_
_entity.id
_entity.type
_entity.pdbx_description
1 polymer ?
#
loop_
_entity_poly.entity_id
_entity_poly.type
_entity_poly.pdbx_seq_one_letter_code
_entity_poly.pdbx_strand_id
1 'polypeptide(L)'
;MPEPMPISRQVPEIDEDSAWAAVLRRDRSFDGRFVTGVLSTGIYCRPSCAARHPARANVRFFADGAAARTAGLRACKRCLPDDVARDEMAVLAAIRAIRTSEEPLALAALAAACGYSSAHFQRIFTRHTGLSPSAYARALRNDRARDALSTSERVVDAIYDAGFSAPSRFYDAMKGRMGMEASAWQRGGQGVVIHWTQAETSLGRMLVAWTERGVCRLSFDEGEAALASRFPAAVLRGAEEEAAQFVAAIVAEVESPRTGADIPLDVRGTAFQEAVWKALSDIPPGETRSYAQIAAQIDKPAAVRAVGTACGANPVAVLIPCHRALRTDGTLGGYAYGLGIKTELLKREGQ
;
A
#
# COMPACT_ATOMS: atom_id res chain seq x y z
N MET A 1 5.78 22.42 43.31
CA MET A 1 5.49 21.55 42.15
C MET A 1 6.22 22.17 40.96
N PRO A 2 7.24 21.52 40.38
CA PRO A 2 7.95 22.12 39.26
C PRO A 2 7.06 22.12 38.02
N GLU A 3 7.00 23.26 37.33
CA GLU A 3 6.28 23.44 36.07
C GLU A 3 6.80 22.47 35.00
N PRO A 4 5.92 21.92 34.14
CA PRO A 4 6.36 21.09 33.03
C PRO A 4 7.12 21.96 32.02
N MET A 5 8.40 21.65 31.83
CA MET A 5 9.24 22.23 30.78
C MET A 5 8.60 22.02 29.39
N PRO A 6 8.63 23.02 28.50
CA PRO A 6 8.15 22.85 27.14
C PRO A 6 9.02 21.82 26.42
N ILE A 7 8.39 20.75 25.94
CA ILE A 7 9.00 19.78 25.03
C ILE A 7 9.35 20.55 23.76
N SER A 8 10.62 20.95 23.64
CA SER A 8 11.17 21.52 22.41
C SER A 8 11.05 20.47 21.32
N ARG A 9 10.01 20.61 20.48
CA ARG A 9 9.81 19.80 19.29
C ARG A 9 10.94 20.17 18.34
N GLN A 10 12.02 19.40 18.35
CA GLN A 10 13.10 19.53 17.38
C GLN A 10 12.48 19.45 15.98
N VAL A 11 12.59 20.56 15.25
CA VAL A 11 12.17 20.68 13.85
C VAL A 11 13.06 19.73 13.05
N PRO A 12 12.51 18.84 12.20
CA PRO A 12 13.34 18.00 11.34
C PRO A 12 14.26 18.90 10.53
N GLU A 13 15.57 18.61 10.57
CA GLU A 13 16.60 19.41 9.91
C GLU A 13 16.31 19.42 8.39
N ILE A 14 15.78 20.54 7.89
CA ILE A 14 15.46 20.68 6.48
C ILE A 14 16.79 20.89 5.77
N ASP A 15 17.23 19.88 5.01
CA ASP A 15 18.35 20.04 4.09
C ASP A 15 18.00 21.11 3.05
N GLU A 16 18.62 22.29 3.17
CA GLU A 16 18.29 23.46 2.36
C GLU A 16 18.58 23.23 0.87
N ASP A 17 19.56 22.40 0.54
CA ASP A 17 19.94 22.12 -0.86
C ASP A 17 18.92 21.20 -1.53
N SER A 18 18.50 20.13 -0.84
CA SER A 18 17.40 19.27 -1.30
C SER A 18 16.07 20.03 -1.37
N ALA A 19 15.77 20.86 -0.37
CA ALA A 19 14.56 21.70 -0.37
C ALA A 19 14.57 22.69 -1.55
N TRP A 20 15.72 23.30 -1.85
CA TRP A 20 15.85 24.20 -2.99
C TRP A 20 15.72 23.49 -4.33
N ALA A 21 16.33 22.31 -4.48
CA ALA A 21 16.17 21.48 -5.67
C ALA A 21 14.69 21.07 -5.88
N ALA A 22 13.95 20.78 -4.80
CA ALA A 22 12.52 20.48 -4.86
C ALA A 22 11.70 21.69 -5.33
N VAL A 23 12.01 22.90 -4.88
CA VAL A 23 11.36 24.14 -5.36
C VAL A 23 11.64 24.37 -6.84
N LEU A 24 12.89 24.24 -7.29
CA LEU A 24 13.27 24.45 -8.69
C LEU A 24 12.55 23.47 -9.63
N ARG A 25 12.35 22.22 -9.19
CA ARG A 25 11.62 21.19 -9.95
C ARG A 25 10.10 21.25 -9.77
N ARG A 26 9.60 22.13 -8.89
CA ARG A 26 8.19 22.19 -8.47
C ARG A 26 7.66 20.83 -8.03
N ASP A 27 8.46 20.13 -7.24
CA ASP A 27 8.21 18.75 -6.86
C ASP A 27 7.04 18.66 -5.87
N ARG A 28 5.93 18.07 -6.32
CA ARG A 28 4.71 17.89 -5.51
C ARG A 28 4.89 16.89 -4.37
N SER A 29 5.89 16.00 -4.43
CA SER A 29 6.14 15.03 -3.36
C SER A 29 6.66 15.67 -2.06
N PHE A 30 7.10 16.93 -2.14
CA PHE A 30 7.55 17.72 -0.99
C PHE A 30 6.48 18.69 -0.46
N ASP A 31 5.32 18.80 -1.11
CA ASP A 31 4.21 19.59 -0.58
C ASP A 31 3.78 19.01 0.78
N GLY A 32 3.65 19.87 1.80
CA GLY A 32 3.32 19.46 3.17
C GLY A 32 4.50 19.04 4.04
N ARG A 33 5.70 18.84 3.46
CA ARG A 33 6.94 18.54 4.22
C ARG A 33 7.64 19.80 4.73
N PHE A 34 7.56 20.87 3.96
CA PHE A 34 8.04 22.20 4.33
C PHE A 34 7.31 23.27 3.52
N VAL A 35 7.43 24.53 3.92
CA VAL A 35 7.00 25.68 3.13
C VAL A 35 8.18 26.59 2.77
N THR A 36 8.12 27.17 1.59
CA THR A 36 9.11 28.09 1.05
C THR A 36 8.68 29.52 1.35
N GLY A 37 9.34 30.18 2.30
CA GLY A 37 9.14 31.60 2.59
C GLY A 37 9.98 32.47 1.67
N VAL A 38 9.33 33.44 1.02
CA VAL A 38 9.93 34.43 0.13
C VAL A 38 9.98 35.77 0.84
N LEU A 39 11.15 36.09 1.40
CA LEU A 39 11.37 37.24 2.28
C LEU A 39 11.09 38.58 1.56
N SER A 40 11.42 38.68 0.28
CA SER A 40 11.20 39.89 -0.52
C SER A 40 9.73 40.23 -0.76
N THR A 41 8.83 39.25 -0.69
CA THR A 41 7.38 39.46 -0.92
C THR A 41 6.55 39.27 0.34
N GLY A 42 7.15 38.80 1.43
CA GLY A 42 6.45 38.45 2.65
C GLY A 42 5.49 37.26 2.49
N ILE A 43 5.70 36.38 1.51
CA ILE A 43 4.78 35.29 1.17
C ILE A 43 5.47 33.95 1.41
N TYR A 44 4.78 32.99 2.03
CA TYR A 44 5.20 31.59 1.98
C TYR A 44 4.33 30.76 1.02
N CYS A 45 4.98 29.85 0.31
CA CYS A 45 4.44 29.01 -0.74
C CYS A 45 4.75 27.54 -0.47
N ARG A 46 4.03 26.65 -1.15
CA ARG A 46 4.41 25.23 -1.23
C ARG A 46 5.58 25.02 -2.22
N PRO A 47 6.38 23.95 -2.11
CA PRO A 47 7.47 23.65 -3.03
C PRO A 47 7.02 23.54 -4.49
N SER A 48 5.83 22.99 -4.75
CA SER A 48 5.28 22.86 -6.10
C SER A 48 4.55 24.11 -6.64
N CYS A 49 4.70 25.27 -5.98
CA CYS A 49 4.01 26.49 -6.37
C CYS A 49 4.40 26.93 -7.79
N ALA A 50 3.40 27.20 -8.63
CA ALA A 50 3.61 27.67 -10.00
C ALA A 50 4.01 29.16 -10.10
N ALA A 51 4.26 29.82 -8.96
CA ALA A 51 4.79 31.18 -8.95
C ALA A 51 6.18 31.24 -9.60
N ARG A 52 6.57 32.42 -10.07
CA ARG A 52 7.92 32.65 -10.58
C ARG A 52 8.92 32.35 -9.47
N HIS A 53 10.00 31.63 -9.79
CA HIS A 53 10.99 31.30 -8.77
C HIS A 53 11.62 32.59 -8.23
N PRO A 54 11.62 32.78 -6.90
CA PRO A 54 12.34 33.87 -6.26
C PRO A 54 13.86 33.64 -6.39
N ALA A 55 14.66 34.69 -6.20
CA ALA A 55 16.10 34.52 -6.07
C ALA A 55 16.41 33.72 -4.81
N ARG A 56 17.37 32.78 -4.87
CA ARG A 56 17.75 31.91 -3.74
C ARG A 56 18.08 32.69 -2.46
N ALA A 57 18.71 33.86 -2.60
CA ALA A 57 19.04 34.75 -1.49
C ALA A 57 17.81 35.27 -0.71
N ASN A 58 16.63 35.28 -1.33
CA ASN A 58 15.38 35.75 -0.74
C ASN A 58 14.50 34.60 -0.20
N VAL A 59 15.05 33.38 -0.13
CA VAL A 59 14.29 32.17 0.21
C VAL A 59 14.77 31.62 1.54
N ARG A 60 13.79 31.30 2.40
CA ARG A 60 14.01 30.55 3.64
C ARG A 60 12.98 29.44 3.74
N PHE A 61 13.39 28.28 4.25
CA PHE A 61 12.49 27.15 4.46
C PHE A 61 11.97 27.11 5.89
N PHE A 62 10.72 26.72 6.04
CA PHE A 62 10.05 26.57 7.33
C PHE A 62 9.37 25.20 7.38
N ALA A 63 9.30 24.63 8.58
CA ALA A 63 8.67 23.32 8.80
C ALA A 63 7.22 23.29 8.32
N ASP A 64 6.48 24.37 8.60
CA ASP A 64 5.07 24.50 8.26
C ASP A 64 4.68 25.99 8.12
N GLY A 65 3.41 26.23 7.75
CA GLY A 65 2.86 27.57 7.65
C GLY A 65 2.77 28.32 8.99
N ALA A 66 2.73 27.63 10.13
CA ALA A 66 2.72 28.27 11.45
C ALA A 66 4.09 28.89 11.75
N ALA A 67 5.17 28.15 11.53
CA ALA A 67 6.54 28.65 11.66
C ALA A 67 6.79 29.83 10.69
N ALA A 68 6.29 29.76 9.46
CA ALA A 68 6.39 30.86 8.50
C ALA A 68 5.62 32.13 8.94
N ARG A 69 4.45 31.99 9.56
CA ARG A 69 3.67 33.12 10.10
C ARG A 69 4.34 33.78 11.29
N THR A 70 4.95 32.99 12.19
CA THR A 70 5.75 33.54 13.30
C THR A 70 6.92 34.38 12.78
N ALA A 71 7.44 34.06 11.59
CA ALA A 71 8.44 34.85 10.88
C ALA A 71 7.87 36.04 10.07
N GLY A 72 6.58 36.36 10.21
CA GLY A 72 5.94 37.52 9.58
C GLY A 72 5.47 37.29 8.13
N LEU A 73 5.44 36.05 7.64
CA LEU A 73 5.04 35.73 6.27
C LEU A 73 3.54 35.40 6.19
N ARG A 74 2.89 35.77 5.08
CA ARG A 74 1.49 35.41 4.79
C ARG A 74 1.39 34.24 3.79
N ALA A 75 0.31 33.48 3.88
CA ALA A 75 0.05 32.39 2.95
C ALA A 75 -0.08 32.88 1.51
N CYS A 76 0.49 32.12 0.57
CA CYS A 76 0.31 32.38 -0.85
C CYS A 76 -1.14 32.14 -1.28
N LYS A 77 -1.77 33.20 -1.80
CA LYS A 77 -3.14 33.15 -2.32
C LYS A 77 -3.29 32.31 -3.59
N ARG A 78 -2.18 31.95 -4.26
CA ARG A 78 -2.19 31.16 -5.49
C ARG A 78 -2.09 29.67 -5.23
N CYS A 79 -1.15 29.25 -4.38
CA CYS A 79 -0.93 27.83 -4.12
C CYS A 79 -1.63 27.31 -2.86
N LEU A 80 -2.22 28.23 -2.06
CA LEU A 80 -3.00 27.96 -0.84
C LEU A 80 -2.31 26.90 0.04
N PRO A 81 -1.08 27.19 0.53
CA PRO A 81 -0.23 26.19 1.17
C PRO A 81 -0.85 25.57 2.43
N ASP A 82 -1.76 26.28 3.09
CA ASP A 82 -2.45 25.80 4.29
C ASP A 82 -3.61 24.84 3.97
N ASP A 83 -4.14 24.85 2.75
CA ASP A 83 -5.27 24.00 2.36
C ASP A 83 -4.83 22.53 2.25
N VAL A 84 -3.57 22.23 1.93
CA VAL A 84 -3.08 20.83 1.82
C VAL A 84 -3.02 20.16 3.20
N ALA A 85 -2.47 20.84 4.20
CA ALA A 85 -2.43 20.32 5.57
C ALA A 85 -3.84 20.22 6.18
N ARG A 86 -4.71 21.20 5.87
CA ARG A 86 -6.12 21.19 6.29
C ARG A 86 -6.90 20.04 5.65
N ASP A 87 -6.67 19.79 4.36
CA ASP A 87 -7.27 18.69 3.59
C ASP A 87 -6.90 17.32 4.19
N GLU A 88 -5.62 17.10 4.50
CA GLU A 88 -5.12 15.86 5.10
C GLU A 88 -5.70 15.63 6.50
N MET A 89 -5.69 16.66 7.36
CA MET A 89 -6.31 16.61 8.69
C MET A 89 -7.82 16.31 8.62
N ALA A 90 -8.52 16.91 7.66
CA ALA A 90 -9.94 16.67 7.42
C ALA A 90 -10.21 15.23 6.99
N VAL A 91 -9.40 14.67 6.09
CA VAL A 91 -9.51 13.26 5.68
C VAL A 91 -9.28 12.32 6.87
N LEU A 92 -8.23 12.55 7.65
CA LEU A 92 -7.93 11.72 8.83
C LEU A 92 -9.04 11.79 9.89
N ALA A 93 -9.62 12.98 10.12
CA ALA A 93 -10.75 13.14 11.03
C ALA A 93 -11.98 12.36 10.56
N ALA A 94 -12.30 12.41 9.26
CA ALA A 94 -13.41 11.67 8.70
C ALA A 94 -13.19 10.15 8.67
N ILE A 95 -11.96 9.68 8.41
CA ILE A 95 -11.62 8.25 8.54
C ILE A 95 -11.87 7.79 9.97
N ARG A 96 -11.44 8.56 10.98
CA ARG A 96 -11.73 8.24 12.39
C ARG A 96 -13.22 8.18 12.67
N ALA A 97 -13.99 9.18 12.23
CA ALA A 97 -15.43 9.22 12.44
C ALA A 97 -16.16 8.02 11.80
N ILE A 98 -15.78 7.66 10.56
CA ILE A 98 -16.32 6.47 9.88
C ILE A 98 -15.93 5.18 10.63
N ARG A 99 -14.73 5.12 11.21
CA ARG A 99 -14.25 3.98 12.00
C ARG A 99 -14.85 3.86 13.39
N THR A 100 -15.37 4.92 13.97
CA THR A 100 -16.02 4.84 15.30
C THR A 100 -17.53 4.71 15.21
N SER A 101 -18.12 5.08 14.08
CA SER A 101 -19.57 5.00 13.88
C SER A 101 -20.03 3.57 13.57
N GLU A 102 -21.09 3.13 14.24
CA GLU A 102 -21.83 1.90 13.93
C GLU A 102 -22.77 2.11 12.74
N GLU A 103 -23.36 3.31 12.63
CA GLU A 103 -24.26 3.69 11.55
C GLU A 103 -23.55 4.47 10.41
N PRO A 104 -24.11 4.45 9.19
CA PRO A 104 -23.52 5.15 8.05
C PRO A 104 -23.63 6.67 8.21
N LEU A 105 -22.47 7.36 8.27
CA LEU A 105 -22.45 8.81 8.30
C LEU A 105 -22.69 9.40 6.90
N ALA A 106 -23.63 10.34 6.81
CA ALA A 106 -23.90 11.07 5.57
C ALA A 106 -22.71 11.96 5.17
N LEU A 107 -22.45 12.07 3.86
CA LEU A 107 -21.38 12.92 3.32
C LEU A 107 -21.47 14.37 3.80
N ALA A 108 -22.68 14.91 3.91
CA ALA A 108 -22.91 16.27 4.38
C ALA A 108 -22.45 16.48 5.83
N ALA A 109 -22.66 15.48 6.71
CA ALA A 109 -22.22 15.55 8.10
C ALA A 109 -20.69 15.48 8.21
N LEU A 110 -20.06 14.59 7.44
CA LEU A 110 -18.59 14.48 7.38
C LEU A 110 -17.94 15.76 6.84
N ALA A 111 -18.52 16.35 5.80
CA ALA A 111 -18.04 17.58 5.20
C ALA A 111 -18.19 18.78 6.15
N ALA A 112 -19.36 18.90 6.81
CA ALA A 112 -19.62 19.95 7.79
C ALA A 112 -18.65 19.88 8.98
N ALA A 113 -18.41 18.66 9.51
CA ALA A 113 -17.46 18.45 10.61
C ALA A 113 -16.01 18.86 10.25
N CYS A 114 -15.67 18.85 8.97
CA CYS A 114 -14.36 19.25 8.47
C CYS A 114 -14.31 20.70 7.94
N GLY A 115 -15.44 21.41 7.97
CA GLY A 115 -15.55 22.78 7.44
C GLY A 115 -15.46 22.88 5.90
N TYR A 116 -15.91 21.86 5.17
CA TYR A 116 -15.94 21.81 3.71
C TYR A 116 -17.38 21.63 3.19
N SER A 117 -17.62 22.02 1.93
CA SER A 117 -18.83 21.61 1.23
C SER A 117 -18.75 20.13 0.84
N SER A 118 -19.90 19.44 0.74
CA SER A 118 -19.97 18.01 0.41
C SER A 118 -19.20 17.64 -0.86
N ALA A 119 -19.37 18.42 -1.94
CA ALA A 119 -18.71 18.18 -3.22
C ALA A 119 -17.20 18.44 -3.18
N HIS A 120 -16.73 19.38 -2.34
CA HIS A 120 -15.30 19.62 -2.16
C HIS A 120 -14.68 18.51 -1.30
N PHE A 121 -15.32 18.18 -0.19
CA PHE A 121 -14.88 17.14 0.72
C PHE A 121 -14.80 15.77 0.04
N GLN A 122 -15.80 15.40 -0.78
CA GLN A 122 -15.76 14.16 -1.54
C GLN A 122 -14.54 14.08 -2.46
N ARG A 123 -14.18 15.17 -3.15
CA ARG A 123 -13.00 15.21 -4.02
C ARG A 123 -11.71 15.09 -3.23
N ILE A 124 -11.59 15.81 -2.10
CA ILE A 124 -10.41 15.76 -1.23
C ILE A 124 -10.25 14.35 -0.63
N PHE A 125 -11.33 13.78 -0.10
CA PHE A 125 -11.35 12.45 0.50
C PHE A 125 -10.99 11.38 -0.53
N THR A 126 -11.63 11.40 -1.72
CA THR A 126 -11.32 10.45 -2.81
C THR A 126 -9.89 10.60 -3.32
N ARG A 127 -9.35 11.82 -3.34
CA ARG A 127 -7.97 12.08 -3.72
C ARG A 127 -6.97 11.49 -2.73
N HIS A 128 -7.28 11.51 -1.43
CA HIS A 128 -6.39 11.01 -0.37
C HIS A 128 -6.55 9.50 -0.11
N THR A 129 -7.78 8.97 -0.14
CA THR A 129 -8.07 7.57 0.23
C THR A 129 -8.27 6.67 -0.98
N GLY A 130 -8.41 7.23 -2.18
CA GLY A 130 -8.75 6.51 -3.40
C GLY A 130 -10.24 6.17 -3.55
N LEU A 131 -11.04 6.32 -2.48
CA LEU A 131 -12.47 5.96 -2.40
C LEU A 131 -13.33 7.15 -1.98
N SER A 132 -14.60 7.16 -2.37
CA SER A 132 -15.55 8.11 -1.76
C SER A 132 -15.79 7.78 -0.28
N PRO A 133 -16.22 8.74 0.56
CA PRO A 133 -16.54 8.46 1.97
C PRO A 133 -17.56 7.33 2.17
N SER A 134 -18.56 7.24 1.29
CA SER A 134 -19.58 6.18 1.34
C SER A 134 -19.02 4.82 0.93
N ALA A 135 -18.16 4.76 -0.08
CA ALA A 135 -17.47 3.54 -0.50
C ALA A 135 -16.51 3.06 0.59
N TYR A 136 -15.77 3.97 1.23
CA TYR A 136 -14.89 3.67 2.36
C TYR A 136 -15.67 3.12 3.57
N ALA A 137 -16.79 3.76 3.95
CA ALA A 137 -17.66 3.28 5.02
C ALA A 137 -18.34 1.93 4.71
N ARG A 138 -18.65 1.67 3.44
CA ARG A 138 -19.19 0.37 3.00
C ARG A 138 -18.13 -0.72 3.06
N ALA A 139 -16.90 -0.44 2.63
CA ALA A 139 -15.79 -1.38 2.73
C ALA A 139 -15.52 -1.78 4.19
N LEU A 140 -15.45 -0.80 5.09
CA LEU A 140 -15.21 -1.06 6.51
C LEU A 140 -16.34 -1.87 7.18
N ARG A 141 -17.61 -1.61 6.82
CA ARG A 141 -18.75 -2.39 7.33
C ARG A 141 -18.74 -3.82 6.81
N ASN A 142 -18.41 -4.01 5.54
CA ASN A 142 -18.23 -5.35 4.99
C ASN A 142 -17.11 -6.10 5.70
N ASP A 143 -16.02 -5.41 6.05
CA ASP A 143 -14.91 -6.01 6.78
C ASP A 143 -15.32 -6.38 8.22
N ARG A 144 -16.01 -5.50 8.95
CA ARG A 144 -16.56 -5.84 10.29
C ARG A 144 -17.56 -6.99 10.28
N ALA A 145 -18.44 -7.01 9.27
CA ALA A 145 -19.41 -8.09 9.11
C ALA A 145 -18.71 -9.43 8.82
N ARG A 146 -17.55 -9.40 8.15
CA ARG A 146 -16.69 -10.57 7.96
C ARG A 146 -15.93 -10.95 9.23
N ASP A 147 -15.47 -9.97 10.01
CA ASP A 147 -14.75 -10.21 11.27
C ASP A 147 -15.65 -10.92 12.29
N ALA A 148 -16.93 -10.52 12.41
CA ALA A 148 -17.91 -11.18 13.27
C ALA A 148 -18.18 -12.66 12.89
N LEU A 149 -17.97 -13.01 11.61
CA LEU A 149 -18.14 -14.36 11.07
C LEU A 149 -16.85 -15.20 11.14
N SER A 150 -15.71 -14.61 11.50
CA SER A 150 -14.39 -15.28 11.49
C SER A 150 -14.02 -15.99 12.79
N THR A 151 -14.88 -15.94 13.81
CA THR A 151 -14.64 -16.46 15.17
C THR A 151 -14.78 -17.98 15.31
N SER A 152 -14.46 -18.79 14.28
CA SER A 152 -14.41 -20.26 14.45
C SER A 152 -13.45 -20.95 13.46
N GLU A 153 -12.45 -21.62 14.05
CA GLU A 153 -11.60 -22.71 13.54
C GLU A 153 -10.31 -22.39 12.75
N ARG A 154 -9.21 -22.96 13.27
CA ARG A 154 -7.81 -22.87 12.83
C ARG A 154 -7.61 -23.61 11.50
N VAL A 155 -6.82 -23.00 10.60
CA VAL A 155 -6.68 -23.46 9.20
C VAL A 155 -5.91 -24.76 9.05
N VAL A 156 -4.98 -25.09 9.95
CA VAL A 156 -4.24 -26.36 9.92
C VAL A 156 -5.15 -27.56 10.24
N ASP A 157 -6.08 -27.39 11.19
CA ASP A 157 -6.99 -28.46 11.61
C ASP A 157 -8.07 -28.75 10.54
N ALA A 158 -8.53 -27.71 9.83
CA ALA A 158 -9.47 -27.85 8.72
C ALA A 158 -8.90 -28.63 7.51
N ILE A 159 -7.57 -28.71 7.38
CA ILE A 159 -6.91 -29.54 6.34
C ILE A 159 -7.00 -31.02 6.72
N TYR A 160 -6.89 -31.33 8.01
CA TYR A 160 -6.88 -32.69 8.55
C TYR A 160 -8.27 -33.33 8.50
N ASP A 161 -9.32 -32.58 8.86
CA ASP A 161 -10.71 -33.06 8.84
C ASP A 161 -11.26 -33.29 7.41
N ALA A 162 -10.62 -32.71 6.39
CA ALA A 162 -11.09 -32.77 5.00
C ALA A 162 -10.73 -34.08 4.25
N GLY A 163 -10.07 -35.06 4.90
CA GLY A 163 -9.96 -36.45 4.43
C GLY A 163 -9.56 -36.61 2.95
N PHE A 164 -8.26 -36.56 2.67
CA PHE A 164 -7.58 -36.83 1.38
C PHE A 164 -8.45 -37.44 0.26
N SER A 165 -8.96 -36.59 -0.63
CA SER A 165 -9.20 -36.92 -2.05
C SER A 165 -9.72 -35.69 -2.81
N ALA A 166 -8.82 -34.74 -3.07
CA ALA A 166 -8.84 -33.70 -4.10
C ALA A 166 -8.56 -32.30 -3.51
N PRO A 167 -7.63 -31.52 -4.11
CA PRO A 167 -7.32 -30.16 -3.70
C PRO A 167 -8.58 -29.27 -3.61
N SER A 168 -9.57 -29.49 -4.47
CA SER A 168 -10.78 -28.68 -4.57
C SER A 168 -11.63 -28.59 -3.28
N ARG A 169 -11.67 -29.63 -2.44
CA ARG A 169 -12.52 -29.63 -1.23
C ARG A 169 -11.93 -28.86 -0.05
N PHE A 170 -10.60 -28.82 0.05
CA PHE A 170 -9.89 -27.97 1.00
C PHE A 170 -10.12 -26.48 0.69
N TYR A 171 -10.21 -26.14 -0.61
CA TYR A 171 -10.38 -24.76 -1.07
C TYR A 171 -11.83 -24.24 -1.00
N ASP A 172 -12.83 -25.11 -1.13
CA ASP A 172 -14.24 -24.73 -0.95
C ASP A 172 -14.57 -24.34 0.51
N ALA A 173 -13.93 -24.97 1.50
CA ALA A 173 -14.10 -24.64 2.93
C ALA A 173 -13.47 -23.28 3.34
N MET A 174 -12.57 -22.76 2.52
CA MET A 174 -11.77 -21.54 2.79
C MET A 174 -12.23 -20.32 1.98
N LYS A 175 -13.22 -20.49 1.09
CA LYS A 175 -13.79 -19.43 0.25
C LYS A 175 -14.56 -18.41 1.10
N GLY A 176 -13.87 -17.38 1.58
CA GLY A 176 -14.49 -16.26 2.31
C GLY A 176 -13.76 -15.76 3.56
N ARG A 177 -12.64 -16.38 3.97
CA ARG A 177 -11.86 -15.98 5.15
C ARG A 177 -10.69 -15.09 4.71
N MET A 178 -10.65 -13.82 5.12
CA MET A 178 -9.64 -12.85 4.63
C MET A 178 -8.60 -12.42 5.68
N GLY A 179 -7.39 -12.18 5.17
CA GLY A 179 -6.09 -11.92 5.80
C GLY A 179 -5.98 -10.99 7.00
N MET A 180 -4.81 -10.98 7.63
CA MET A 180 -4.39 -10.29 8.84
C MET A 180 -4.88 -8.84 8.90
N GLU A 181 -5.19 -8.37 10.10
CA GLU A 181 -5.60 -7.00 10.34
C GLU A 181 -4.56 -6.00 9.82
N ALA A 182 -5.02 -4.95 9.13
CA ALA A 182 -4.17 -3.86 8.66
C ALA A 182 -3.34 -3.21 9.78
N SER A 183 -3.82 -3.30 11.03
CA SER A 183 -3.14 -2.78 12.21
C SER A 183 -1.89 -3.59 12.59
N ALA A 184 -1.90 -4.91 12.39
CA ALA A 184 -0.77 -5.79 12.66
C ALA A 184 0.33 -5.63 11.61
N TRP A 185 -0.03 -5.50 10.33
CA TRP A 185 0.92 -5.20 9.25
C TRP A 185 1.71 -3.92 9.49
N GLN A 186 1.04 -2.85 9.94
CA GLN A 186 1.66 -1.56 10.23
C GLN A 186 2.58 -1.58 11.47
N ARG A 187 2.33 -2.51 12.41
CA ARG A 187 3.13 -2.70 13.62
C ARG A 187 4.16 -3.83 13.48
N GLY A 188 4.57 -4.14 12.25
CA GLY A 188 5.62 -5.13 11.98
C GLY A 188 5.21 -6.57 12.28
N GLY A 189 3.92 -6.90 12.19
CA GLY A 189 3.39 -8.25 12.43
C GLY A 189 3.10 -8.58 13.89
N GLN A 190 2.96 -7.57 14.76
CA GLN A 190 2.72 -7.76 16.19
C GLN A 190 1.55 -8.70 16.47
N GLY A 191 1.81 -9.75 17.25
CA GLY A 191 0.80 -10.74 17.66
C GLY A 191 0.48 -11.79 16.59
N VAL A 192 1.25 -11.85 15.50
CA VAL A 192 1.07 -12.82 14.43
C VAL A 192 2.19 -13.85 14.43
N VAL A 193 1.82 -15.11 14.24
CA VAL A 193 2.75 -16.19 13.93
C VAL A 193 2.86 -16.31 12.42
N ILE A 194 4.08 -16.22 11.89
CA ILE A 194 4.37 -16.43 10.48
C ILE A 194 5.20 -17.69 10.37
N HIS A 195 4.62 -18.72 9.73
CA HIS A 195 5.33 -19.92 9.35
C HIS A 195 6.10 -19.66 8.07
N TRP A 196 7.29 -20.23 7.93
CA TRP A 196 8.10 -20.04 6.74
C TRP A 196 8.99 -21.24 6.43
N THR A 197 9.33 -21.38 5.15
CA THR A 197 10.38 -22.29 4.66
C THR A 197 11.03 -21.74 3.41
N GLN A 198 12.16 -22.32 3.00
CA GLN A 198 12.75 -22.08 1.70
C GLN A 198 12.62 -23.35 0.86
N ALA A 199 11.89 -23.24 -0.25
CA ALA A 199 11.69 -24.32 -1.20
C ALA A 199 12.58 -24.11 -2.44
N GLU A 200 13.11 -25.21 -2.98
CA GLU A 200 13.82 -25.18 -4.25
C GLU A 200 12.81 -25.13 -5.40
N THR A 201 13.05 -24.24 -6.36
CA THR A 201 12.30 -24.17 -7.63
C THR A 201 13.30 -24.09 -8.79
N SER A 202 12.85 -24.41 -9.99
CA SER A 202 13.67 -24.26 -11.20
C SER A 202 13.99 -22.80 -11.55
N LEU A 203 13.34 -21.83 -10.90
CA LEU A 203 13.60 -20.39 -11.03
C LEU A 203 14.57 -19.85 -9.97
N GLY A 204 14.96 -20.68 -8.99
CA GLY A 204 15.79 -20.30 -7.86
C GLY A 204 15.17 -20.69 -6.52
N ARG A 205 15.87 -20.38 -5.43
CA ARG A 205 15.40 -20.68 -4.08
C ARG A 205 14.31 -19.69 -3.70
N MET A 206 13.19 -20.20 -3.19
CA MET A 206 12.00 -19.39 -2.93
C MET A 206 11.61 -19.44 -1.46
N LEU A 207 11.53 -18.27 -0.84
CA LEU A 207 10.90 -18.10 0.47
C LEU A 207 9.39 -18.26 0.31
N VAL A 208 8.83 -19.17 1.09
CA VAL A 208 7.39 -19.36 1.26
C VAL A 208 7.05 -19.01 2.70
N ALA A 209 6.22 -17.99 2.92
CA ALA A 209 5.74 -17.65 4.26
C ALA A 209 4.22 -17.45 4.29
N TRP A 210 3.60 -17.95 5.35
CA TRP A 210 2.15 -17.92 5.53
C TRP A 210 1.76 -17.71 6.98
N THR A 211 0.54 -17.21 7.18
CA THR A 211 -0.13 -17.14 8.47
C THR A 211 -1.25 -18.18 8.49
N GLU A 212 -2.00 -18.23 9.59
CA GLU A 212 -3.25 -19.00 9.64
C GLU A 212 -4.27 -18.55 8.59
N ARG A 213 -4.13 -17.39 7.94
CA ARG A 213 -5.11 -16.90 6.96
C ARG A 213 -4.71 -17.15 5.50
N GLY A 214 -3.44 -17.47 5.24
CA GLY A 214 -2.92 -17.71 3.89
C GLY A 214 -1.48 -17.25 3.68
N VAL A 215 -1.03 -17.33 2.43
CA VAL A 215 0.32 -16.94 2.00
C VAL A 215 0.49 -15.44 2.12
N CYS A 216 1.45 -15.01 2.94
CA CYS A 216 1.72 -13.60 3.19
C CYS A 216 3.00 -13.12 2.50
N ARG A 217 3.89 -14.05 2.11
CA ARG A 217 5.12 -13.74 1.39
C ARG A 217 5.51 -14.87 0.45
N LEU A 218 5.85 -14.48 -0.78
CA LEU A 218 6.52 -15.32 -1.78
C LEU A 218 7.57 -14.49 -2.49
N SER A 219 8.84 -14.87 -2.34
CA SER A 219 9.98 -14.10 -2.85
C SER A 219 11.17 -14.99 -3.15
N PHE A 220 11.86 -14.72 -4.26
CA PHE A 220 13.09 -15.43 -4.64
C PHE A 220 14.29 -14.86 -3.91
N ASP A 221 15.26 -15.73 -3.61
CA ASP A 221 16.55 -15.40 -2.99
C ASP A 221 16.44 -14.60 -1.67
N GLU A 222 15.29 -14.69 -1.02
CA GLU A 222 15.06 -14.19 0.34
C GLU A 222 15.01 -15.37 1.32
N GLY A 223 15.31 -15.11 2.59
CA GLY A 223 15.24 -16.10 3.67
C GLY A 223 14.72 -15.48 4.97
N GLU A 224 14.92 -16.17 6.08
CA GLU A 224 14.43 -15.74 7.41
C GLU A 224 14.82 -14.30 7.75
N ALA A 225 16.07 -13.90 7.49
CA ALA A 225 16.55 -12.55 7.81
C ALA A 225 15.76 -11.45 7.09
N ALA A 226 15.40 -11.67 5.82
CA ALA A 226 14.57 -10.74 5.06
C ALA A 226 13.12 -10.71 5.58
N LEU A 227 12.61 -11.84 6.05
CA LEU A 227 11.30 -11.96 6.66
C LEU A 227 11.27 -11.23 8.02
N ALA A 228 12.28 -11.43 8.86
CA ALA A 228 12.43 -10.78 10.17
C ALA A 228 12.59 -9.27 10.05
N SER A 229 13.35 -8.79 9.06
CA SER A 229 13.46 -7.35 8.78
C SER A 229 12.13 -6.72 8.39
N ARG A 230 11.23 -7.50 7.78
CA ARG A 230 9.93 -7.03 7.29
C ARG A 230 8.84 -7.13 8.35
N PHE A 231 8.93 -8.14 9.20
CA PHE A 231 8.01 -8.41 10.30
C PHE A 231 8.77 -8.48 11.64
N PRO A 232 9.36 -7.36 12.10
CA PRO A 232 10.21 -7.35 13.28
C PRO A 232 9.47 -7.67 14.59
N ALA A 233 8.13 -7.63 14.59
CA ALA A 233 7.28 -7.92 15.74
C ALA A 233 6.46 -9.21 15.58
N ALA A 234 6.64 -9.96 14.48
CA ALA A 234 6.01 -11.27 14.30
C ALA A 234 6.84 -12.37 14.96
N VAL A 235 6.16 -13.45 15.35
CA VAL A 235 6.81 -14.69 15.76
C VAL A 235 7.06 -15.53 14.51
N LEU A 236 8.31 -15.67 14.10
CA LEU A 236 8.68 -16.51 12.97
C LEU A 236 8.84 -17.97 13.42
N ARG A 237 8.23 -18.90 12.69
CA ARG A 237 8.37 -20.34 12.92
C ARG A 237 8.78 -21.03 11.63
N GLY A 238 9.79 -21.90 11.71
CA GLY A 238 10.11 -22.79 10.60
C GLY A 238 8.93 -23.72 10.29
N ALA A 239 8.80 -24.14 9.04
CA ALA A 239 7.79 -25.10 8.64
C ALA A 239 7.99 -26.45 9.34
N GLU A 240 6.90 -26.99 9.85
CA GLU A 240 6.80 -28.36 10.38
C GLU A 240 6.43 -29.32 9.22
N GLU A 241 6.54 -30.63 9.42
CA GLU A 241 6.33 -31.64 8.37
C GLU A 241 4.91 -31.58 7.76
N GLU A 242 3.94 -31.18 8.57
CA GLU A 242 2.52 -31.03 8.21
C GLU A 242 2.30 -29.97 7.12
N ALA A 243 3.23 -29.01 6.98
CA ALA A 243 3.15 -27.97 5.96
C ALA A 243 3.72 -28.40 4.60
N ALA A 244 4.35 -29.58 4.49
CA ALA A 244 5.05 -30.00 3.28
C ALA A 244 4.13 -30.03 2.04
N GLN A 245 2.88 -30.47 2.20
CA GLN A 245 1.92 -30.55 1.09
C GLN A 245 1.46 -29.16 0.62
N PHE A 246 1.24 -28.24 1.57
CA PHE A 246 0.90 -26.86 1.26
C PHE A 246 2.03 -26.16 0.50
N VAL A 247 3.27 -26.34 0.95
CA VAL A 247 4.46 -25.82 0.29
C VAL A 247 4.62 -26.43 -1.11
N ALA A 248 4.42 -27.74 -1.26
CA ALA A 248 4.47 -28.41 -2.56
C ALA A 248 3.42 -27.88 -3.55
N ALA A 249 2.21 -27.56 -3.09
CA ALA A 249 1.17 -26.97 -3.93
C ALA A 249 1.56 -25.57 -4.43
N ILE A 250 2.17 -24.75 -3.56
CA ILE A 250 2.69 -23.43 -3.93
C ILE A 250 3.82 -23.56 -4.95
N VAL A 251 4.77 -24.47 -4.72
CA VAL A 251 5.86 -24.74 -5.67
C VAL A 251 5.30 -25.19 -7.01
N ALA A 252 4.30 -26.08 -7.04
CA ALA A 252 3.67 -26.52 -8.28
C ALA A 252 3.01 -25.36 -9.05
N GLU A 253 2.41 -24.39 -8.36
CA GLU A 253 1.85 -23.19 -8.99
C GLU A 253 2.96 -22.23 -9.48
N VAL A 254 4.09 -22.16 -8.79
CA VAL A 254 5.26 -21.39 -9.25
C VAL A 254 5.89 -22.02 -10.50
N GLU A 255 5.98 -23.35 -10.53
CA GLU A 255 6.55 -24.09 -11.64
C GLU A 255 5.68 -24.04 -12.89
N SER A 256 4.35 -24.07 -12.70
CA SER A 256 3.36 -23.99 -13.77
C SER A 256 2.29 -22.94 -13.43
N PRO A 257 2.59 -21.64 -13.63
CA PRO A 257 1.69 -20.56 -13.29
C PRO A 257 0.34 -20.67 -14.01
N ARG A 258 -0.72 -20.90 -13.24
CA ARG A 258 -2.10 -20.83 -13.72
C ARG A 258 -2.73 -19.56 -13.16
N THR A 259 -4.04 -19.56 -12.97
CA THR A 259 -4.78 -18.42 -12.43
C THR A 259 -4.51 -18.15 -10.95
N GLY A 260 -3.75 -19.01 -10.23
CA GLY A 260 -3.45 -18.83 -8.80
C GLY A 260 -4.68 -18.73 -7.88
N ALA A 261 -5.89 -18.96 -8.42
CA ALA A 261 -7.16 -18.55 -7.83
C ALA A 261 -7.55 -19.36 -6.58
N ASP A 262 -6.86 -20.47 -6.34
CA ASP A 262 -7.17 -21.42 -5.28
C ASP A 262 -6.24 -21.30 -4.06
N ILE A 263 -5.14 -20.53 -4.14
CA ILE A 263 -4.22 -20.37 -3.00
C ILE A 263 -4.64 -19.14 -2.17
N PRO A 264 -5.00 -19.31 -0.88
CA PRO A 264 -5.40 -18.18 -0.04
C PRO A 264 -4.21 -17.24 0.19
N LEU A 265 -4.45 -15.95 -0.02
CA LEU A 265 -3.45 -14.91 0.17
C LEU A 265 -3.78 -14.09 1.41
N ASP A 266 -2.80 -13.93 2.29
CA ASP A 266 -2.83 -12.99 3.40
C ASP A 266 -1.90 -11.81 3.09
N VAL A 267 -2.33 -10.97 2.15
CA VAL A 267 -1.56 -9.80 1.71
C VAL A 267 -2.33 -8.53 2.02
N ARG A 268 -1.62 -7.51 2.47
CA ARG A 268 -2.18 -6.17 2.72
C ARG A 268 -1.25 -5.11 2.15
N GLY A 269 -1.87 -4.11 1.55
CA GLY A 269 -1.17 -2.95 1.00
C GLY A 269 -1.97 -1.68 1.20
N THR A 270 -1.51 -0.60 0.60
CA THR A 270 -2.37 0.55 0.38
C THR A 270 -3.55 0.15 -0.53
N ALA A 271 -4.69 0.84 -0.43
CA ALA A 271 -5.84 0.57 -1.31
C ALA A 271 -5.47 0.62 -2.80
N PHE A 272 -4.50 1.47 -3.17
CA PHE A 272 -3.96 1.52 -4.53
C PHE A 272 -3.19 0.24 -4.90
N GLN A 273 -2.32 -0.24 -4.02
CA GLN A 273 -1.58 -1.49 -4.23
C GLN A 273 -2.53 -2.69 -4.33
N GLU A 274 -3.50 -2.79 -3.42
CA GLU A 274 -4.49 -3.87 -3.44
C GLU A 274 -5.32 -3.86 -4.73
N ALA A 275 -5.71 -2.68 -5.23
CA ALA A 275 -6.38 -2.56 -6.51
C ALA A 275 -5.50 -2.99 -7.69
N VAL A 276 -4.22 -2.63 -7.69
CA VAL A 276 -3.25 -3.08 -8.72
C VAL A 276 -3.07 -4.59 -8.65
N TRP A 277 -2.86 -5.16 -7.46
CA TRP A 277 -2.65 -6.58 -7.30
C TRP A 277 -3.87 -7.40 -7.71
N LYS A 278 -5.08 -6.92 -7.39
CA LYS A 278 -6.31 -7.51 -7.90
C LYS A 278 -6.36 -7.47 -9.43
N ALA A 279 -6.06 -6.33 -10.04
CA ALA A 279 -6.04 -6.20 -11.50
C ALA A 279 -4.97 -7.10 -12.15
N LEU A 280 -3.84 -7.35 -11.48
CA LEU A 280 -2.84 -8.34 -11.91
C LEU A 280 -3.39 -9.77 -11.85
N SER A 281 -4.05 -10.14 -10.75
CA SER A 281 -4.67 -11.47 -10.59
C SER A 281 -5.77 -11.74 -11.63
N ASP A 282 -6.42 -10.70 -12.16
CA ASP A 282 -7.40 -10.82 -13.23
C ASP A 282 -6.78 -11.08 -14.63
N ILE A 283 -5.45 -11.00 -14.79
CA ILE A 283 -4.77 -11.27 -16.07
C ILE A 283 -4.64 -12.79 -16.26
N PRO A 284 -5.24 -13.38 -17.31
CA PRO A 284 -5.13 -14.82 -17.56
C PRO A 284 -3.69 -15.29 -17.83
N PRO A 285 -3.36 -16.56 -17.55
CA PRO A 285 -2.10 -17.16 -17.99
C PRO A 285 -1.94 -17.05 -19.50
N GLY A 286 -0.74 -16.70 -19.95
CA GLY A 286 -0.43 -16.53 -21.37
C GLY A 286 -0.93 -15.21 -21.95
N GLU A 287 -1.49 -14.33 -21.14
CA GLU A 287 -1.80 -12.96 -21.51
C GLU A 287 -0.92 -11.96 -20.75
N THR A 288 -0.69 -10.82 -21.39
CA THR A 288 0.01 -9.70 -20.78
C THR A 288 -0.86 -8.45 -20.78
N ARG A 289 -0.56 -7.52 -19.87
CA ARG A 289 -1.15 -6.18 -19.85
C ARG A 289 -0.06 -5.15 -19.64
N SER A 290 -0.17 -4.02 -20.33
CA SER A 290 0.69 -2.88 -20.06
C SER A 290 0.32 -2.21 -18.73
N TYR A 291 1.28 -1.54 -18.09
CA TYR A 291 1.00 -0.70 -16.91
C TYR A 291 -0.09 0.34 -17.18
N ALA A 292 -0.22 0.82 -18.42
CA ALA A 292 -1.26 1.77 -18.81
C ALA A 292 -2.65 1.13 -18.83
N GLN A 293 -2.77 -0.10 -19.33
CA GLN A 293 -4.03 -0.85 -19.29
C GLN A 293 -4.45 -1.18 -17.85
N ILE A 294 -3.51 -1.59 -17.00
CA ILE A 294 -3.79 -1.85 -15.58
C ILE A 294 -4.23 -0.55 -14.89
N ALA A 295 -3.55 0.58 -15.16
CA ALA A 295 -3.91 1.88 -14.64
C ALA A 295 -5.33 2.31 -15.06
N ALA A 296 -5.73 2.01 -16.29
CA ALA A 296 -7.09 2.25 -16.77
C ALA A 296 -8.11 1.32 -16.09
N GLN A 297 -7.80 0.04 -15.92
CA GLN A 297 -8.67 -0.96 -15.27
C GLN A 297 -9.01 -0.61 -13.82
N ILE A 298 -8.10 0.07 -13.11
CA ILE A 298 -8.33 0.53 -11.73
C ILE A 298 -8.89 1.97 -11.63
N ASP A 299 -9.41 2.52 -12.73
CA ASP A 299 -9.94 3.89 -12.83
C ASP A 299 -8.93 5.00 -12.49
N LYS A 300 -7.65 4.77 -12.77
CA LYS A 300 -6.55 5.72 -12.54
C LYS A 300 -5.62 5.83 -13.76
N PRO A 301 -6.12 6.23 -14.95
CA PRO A 301 -5.35 6.18 -16.21
C PRO A 301 -4.03 6.98 -16.19
N ALA A 302 -3.94 8.03 -15.37
CA ALA A 302 -2.71 8.82 -15.19
C ALA A 302 -1.65 8.15 -14.30
N ALA A 303 -1.97 7.04 -13.62
CA ALA A 303 -1.14 6.43 -12.58
C ALA A 303 -0.16 5.35 -13.10
N VAL A 304 0.19 5.35 -14.38
CA VAL A 304 1.02 4.31 -15.04
C VAL A 304 2.32 4.00 -14.27
N ARG A 305 3.06 5.03 -13.84
CA ARG A 305 4.30 4.85 -13.08
C ARG A 305 4.06 4.27 -11.68
N ALA A 306 2.97 4.70 -11.03
CA ALA A 306 2.60 4.21 -9.70
C ALA A 306 2.19 2.73 -9.77
N VAL A 307 1.50 2.31 -10.85
CA VAL A 307 1.20 0.89 -11.10
C VAL A 307 2.50 0.09 -11.19
N GLY A 308 3.50 0.54 -11.96
CA GLY A 308 4.80 -0.15 -12.03
C GLY A 308 5.49 -0.30 -10.66
N THR A 309 5.38 0.72 -9.79
CA THR A 309 5.88 0.66 -8.41
C THR A 309 5.10 -0.35 -7.57
N ALA A 310 3.78 -0.39 -7.70
CA ALA A 310 2.92 -1.36 -7.00
C ALA A 310 3.15 -2.81 -7.47
N CYS A 311 3.43 -3.03 -8.76
CA CYS A 311 3.86 -4.32 -9.30
C CYS A 311 5.18 -4.79 -8.65
N GLY A 312 6.15 -3.88 -8.46
CA GLY A 312 7.42 -4.17 -7.80
C GLY A 312 7.28 -4.42 -6.29
N ALA A 313 6.27 -3.83 -5.66
CA ALA A 313 5.94 -4.03 -4.25
C ALA A 313 5.08 -5.28 -3.98
N ASN A 314 4.88 -6.15 -4.97
CA ASN A 314 4.10 -7.38 -4.81
C ASN A 314 4.72 -8.30 -3.73
N PRO A 315 4.00 -8.59 -2.63
CA PRO A 315 4.51 -9.43 -1.57
C PRO A 315 4.50 -10.93 -1.91
N VAL A 316 3.70 -11.36 -2.88
CA VAL A 316 3.55 -12.78 -3.24
C VAL A 316 3.82 -13.00 -4.73
N ALA A 317 5.10 -13.14 -5.07
CA ALA A 317 5.54 -13.37 -6.43
C ALA A 317 4.83 -14.59 -7.06
N VAL A 318 4.60 -14.50 -8.37
CA VAL A 318 3.93 -15.52 -9.21
C VAL A 318 2.44 -15.71 -8.91
N LEU A 319 2.04 -15.85 -7.64
CA LEU A 319 0.61 -15.96 -7.25
C LEU A 319 -0.17 -14.68 -7.54
N ILE A 320 0.43 -13.51 -7.26
CA ILE A 320 0.01 -12.26 -7.88
C ILE A 320 0.93 -12.08 -9.10
N PRO A 321 0.42 -12.21 -10.34
CA PRO A 321 1.25 -12.43 -11.52
C PRO A 321 1.81 -11.11 -12.06
N CYS A 322 2.65 -10.43 -11.29
CA CYS A 322 3.28 -9.16 -11.67
C CYS A 322 4.26 -9.30 -12.86
N HIS A 323 4.66 -10.52 -13.22
CA HIS A 323 5.44 -10.81 -14.43
C HIS A 323 4.63 -10.61 -15.72
N ARG A 324 3.30 -10.73 -15.68
CA ARG A 324 2.40 -10.46 -16.82
C ARG A 324 2.24 -8.96 -17.13
N ALA A 325 2.76 -8.09 -16.27
CA ALA A 325 2.72 -6.64 -16.47
C ALA A 325 3.94 -6.11 -17.25
N LEU A 326 3.70 -5.46 -18.39
CA LEU A 326 4.73 -4.97 -19.30
C LEU A 326 4.72 -3.44 -19.45
N ARG A 327 5.76 -2.88 -20.08
CA ARG A 327 5.71 -1.48 -20.54
C ARG A 327 4.73 -1.34 -21.71
N THR A 328 4.31 -0.11 -21.99
CA THR A 328 3.37 0.20 -23.08
C THR A 328 3.92 -0.16 -24.46
N ASP A 329 5.24 -0.17 -24.63
CA ASP A 329 5.92 -0.57 -25.87
C ASP A 329 6.13 -2.09 -25.99
N GLY A 330 5.58 -2.88 -25.06
CA GLY A 330 5.75 -4.34 -25.03
C GLY A 330 7.07 -4.81 -24.44
N THR A 331 8.00 -3.91 -24.11
CA THR A 331 9.27 -4.30 -23.49
C THR A 331 9.10 -4.74 -22.04
N LEU A 332 10.02 -5.58 -21.57
CA LEU A 332 10.04 -6.03 -20.18
C LEU A 332 10.33 -4.88 -19.23
N GLY A 333 9.30 -4.45 -18.48
CA GLY A 333 9.46 -3.60 -17.31
C GLY A 333 10.33 -4.29 -16.24
N GLY A 334 10.87 -3.49 -15.31
CA GLY A 334 11.63 -4.02 -14.17
C GLY A 334 10.84 -5.08 -13.39
N TYR A 335 11.56 -6.04 -12.81
CA TYR A 335 11.02 -7.11 -12.00
C TYR A 335 11.83 -7.21 -10.70
N ALA A 336 11.14 -7.33 -9.56
CA ALA A 336 11.77 -7.31 -8.25
C ALA A 336 12.84 -8.41 -8.10
N TYR A 337 12.67 -9.53 -8.80
CA TYR A 337 13.57 -10.70 -8.75
C TYR A 337 14.39 -10.88 -10.04
N GLY A 338 14.53 -9.82 -10.84
CA GLY A 338 15.34 -9.82 -12.05
C GLY A 338 14.60 -10.24 -13.33
N LEU A 339 15.12 -9.78 -14.48
CA LEU A 339 14.46 -9.99 -15.78
C LEU A 339 14.53 -11.44 -16.26
N GLY A 340 15.52 -12.22 -15.83
CA GLY A 340 15.64 -13.65 -16.20
C GLY A 340 14.42 -14.45 -15.74
N ILE A 341 14.03 -14.32 -14.46
CA ILE A 341 12.85 -15.00 -13.89
C ILE A 341 11.58 -14.56 -14.62
N LYS A 342 11.43 -13.25 -14.88
CA LYS A 342 10.26 -12.72 -15.60
C LYS A 342 10.13 -13.30 -17.01
N THR A 343 11.22 -13.37 -17.77
CA THR A 343 11.23 -13.95 -19.11
C THR A 343 10.87 -15.43 -19.09
N GLU A 344 11.43 -16.20 -18.16
CA GLU A 344 11.15 -17.63 -18.06
C GLU A 344 9.70 -17.91 -17.66
N LEU A 345 9.12 -17.13 -16.74
CA LEU A 345 7.71 -17.22 -16.39
C LEU A 345 6.78 -16.94 -17.58
N LEU A 346 7.07 -15.88 -18.36
CA LEU A 346 6.31 -15.57 -19.58
C LEU A 346 6.41 -16.70 -20.60
N LYS A 347 7.61 -17.25 -20.80
CA LYS A 347 7.85 -18.38 -21.72
C LYS A 347 7.05 -19.63 -21.31
N ARG A 348 6.98 -19.95 -20.01
CA ARG A 348 6.16 -21.07 -19.50
C ARG A 348 4.67 -20.89 -19.78
N GLU A 349 4.23 -19.65 -19.81
CA GLU A 349 2.86 -19.27 -20.13
C GLU A 349 2.61 -19.14 -21.65
N GLY A 350 3.62 -19.39 -22.49
CA GLY A 350 3.51 -19.35 -23.95
C GLY A 350 3.65 -17.95 -24.57
N GLN A 351 4.29 -17.01 -23.88
CA GLN A 351 4.61 -15.65 -24.35
C GLN A 351 6.05 -15.51 -24.85
#